data_AF-Q4UH11-F1
#
_entry.id   AF-Q4UH11-F1
#
_cell.length_a   1.000
_cell.length_b   1.000
_cell.length_c   1.000
_cell.angle_alpha   90.00
_cell.angle_beta   90.00
_cell.angle_gamma   90.00
#
_symmetry.space_group_name_H-M   'P 1'
#
loop_
_entity.id
_entity.type
_entity.pdbx_description
1 polymer ?
#
loop_
_entity_poly.entity_id
_entity_poly.type
_entity_poly.pdbx_seq_one_letter_code
_entity_poly.pdbx_strand_id
1 'polypeptide(L)'
;MFTNSDKYNDLPSDEEEITLIKHVKTNTSNLNVKVLGVVVKTISSIVKQVGISLINFSENAIKVSEISDNEYFTNLESLILQINPSNCVLAIPKDSLDYKRINHVISVCNLKTTFKFITNKEIDTLDGI
;
A
#
# COMPACT_ATOMS: atom_id res chain seq x y z
N MET A 1 -5.47 33.49 -54.07
CA MET A 1 -5.89 32.09 -53.78
C MET A 1 -4.70 31.39 -53.13
N PHE A 2 -4.93 30.96 -51.89
CA PHE A 2 -4.15 30.19 -50.91
C PHE A 2 -2.65 29.84 -51.11
N THR A 3 -1.88 30.19 -50.08
CA THR A 3 -0.48 29.85 -49.77
C THR A 3 -0.42 28.58 -48.90
N ASN A 4 0.44 27.61 -49.24
CA ASN A 4 0.96 26.52 -48.40
C ASN A 4 2.43 26.34 -48.83
N SER A 5 3.50 26.51 -48.05
CA SER A 5 3.89 26.01 -46.72
C SER A 5 4.14 24.50 -46.67
N ASP A 6 5.28 24.07 -47.23
CA ASP A 6 5.99 22.84 -46.85
C ASP A 6 7.24 23.26 -46.05
N LYS A 7 7.21 23.05 -44.72
CA LYS A 7 7.93 21.98 -44.02
C LYS A 7 9.44 21.98 -44.27
N TYR A 8 10.21 22.48 -43.30
CA TYR A 8 11.14 21.72 -42.45
C TYR A 8 12.11 22.70 -41.79
N ASN A 9 12.48 22.38 -40.56
CA ASN A 9 13.46 23.04 -39.68
C ASN A 9 12.86 24.14 -38.81
N ASP A 10 12.44 23.73 -37.61
CA ASP A 10 12.82 24.35 -36.35
C ASP A 10 12.52 23.32 -35.26
N LEU A 11 13.51 22.47 -34.97
CA LEU A 11 13.52 21.71 -33.72
C LEU A 11 13.80 22.71 -32.59
N PRO A 12 12.97 22.81 -31.55
CA PRO A 12 13.29 23.62 -30.40
C PRO A 12 14.54 23.06 -29.71
N SER A 13 15.51 23.92 -29.43
CA SER A 13 16.65 23.64 -28.57
C SER A 13 16.19 23.13 -27.21
N ASP A 14 16.95 22.19 -26.64
CA ASP A 14 16.71 21.40 -25.42
C ASP A 14 16.37 22.18 -24.11
N GLU A 15 16.13 23.49 -24.18
CA GLU A 15 15.77 24.36 -23.05
C GLU A 15 14.25 24.60 -22.92
N GLU A 16 13.44 24.39 -23.98
CA GLU A 16 11.98 24.59 -23.89
C GLU A 16 11.20 23.35 -23.38
N GLU A 17 11.81 22.16 -23.39
CA GLU A 17 11.17 20.91 -22.94
C GLU A 17 11.28 20.65 -21.42
N ILE A 18 11.91 21.58 -20.67
CA ILE A 18 12.02 21.46 -19.20
C ILE A 18 10.82 22.11 -18.48
N THR A 19 9.93 22.79 -19.20
CA THR A 19 8.78 23.53 -18.60
C THR A 19 7.47 22.73 -18.54
N LEU A 20 7.53 21.41 -18.73
CA LEU A 20 6.37 20.51 -18.57
C LEU A 20 6.45 19.57 -17.36
N ILE A 21 7.48 19.69 -16.52
CA ILE A 21 7.29 19.44 -15.09
C ILE A 21 6.65 20.70 -14.51
N LYS A 22 5.42 20.99 -14.95
CA LYS A 22 4.52 21.79 -14.15
C LYS A 22 4.54 21.09 -12.80
N HIS A 23 5.12 21.79 -11.82
CA HIS A 23 4.79 21.66 -10.43
C HIS A 23 3.27 21.51 -10.37
N VAL A 24 2.80 20.26 -10.38
CA VAL A 24 1.53 19.92 -9.80
C VAL A 24 1.80 20.19 -8.32
N LYS A 25 1.66 21.47 -7.94
CA LYS A 25 1.23 21.85 -6.61
C LYS A 25 -0.17 21.25 -6.49
N THR A 26 -0.23 19.93 -6.33
CA THR A 26 -1.34 19.30 -5.67
C THR A 26 -1.42 20.01 -4.35
N ASN A 27 -2.53 20.68 -4.10
CA ASN A 27 -2.86 21.19 -2.78
C ASN A 27 -2.73 20.02 -1.80
N THR A 28 -1.56 19.86 -1.18
CA THR A 28 -1.27 18.91 -0.09
C THR A 28 -1.86 19.42 1.22
N SER A 29 -2.94 20.21 1.17
CA SER A 29 -3.75 20.55 2.32
C SER A 29 -4.78 19.43 2.53
N ASN A 30 -4.54 18.62 3.56
CA ASN A 30 -5.47 17.65 4.16
C ASN A 30 -5.67 16.30 3.46
N LEU A 31 -4.64 15.74 2.80
CA LEU A 31 -4.68 14.31 2.49
C LEU A 31 -4.39 13.51 3.77
N ASN A 32 -5.45 13.19 4.54
CA ASN A 32 -5.39 12.22 5.67
C ASN A 32 -5.26 10.79 5.12
N VAL A 33 -4.21 10.56 4.35
CA VAL A 33 -3.91 9.26 3.76
C VAL A 33 -3.15 8.44 4.77
N LYS A 34 -3.70 7.27 5.04
CA LYS A 34 -3.12 6.27 5.92
C LYS A 34 -3.02 4.96 5.14
N VAL A 35 -1.81 4.42 5.01
CA VAL A 35 -1.58 3.14 4.34
C VAL A 35 -1.17 2.13 5.40
N LEU A 36 -1.92 1.02 5.48
CA LEU A 36 -1.65 -0.08 6.40
C LEU A 36 -0.93 -1.21 5.65
N GLY A 37 0.22 -1.66 6.12
CA GLY A 37 0.87 -2.89 5.67
C GLY A 37 0.63 -4.01 6.68
N VAL A 38 0.32 -5.21 6.21
CA VAL A 38 0.07 -6.38 7.06
C VAL A 38 0.82 -7.60 6.53
N VAL A 39 1.56 -8.24 7.42
CA VAL A 39 2.19 -9.56 7.22
C VAL A 39 1.73 -10.49 8.35
N VAL A 40 1.62 -11.78 8.05
CA VAL A 40 1.17 -12.77 9.04
C VAL A 40 2.11 -13.95 9.07
N LYS A 41 2.53 -14.32 10.29
CA LYS A 41 3.22 -15.57 10.60
C LYS A 41 2.27 -16.45 11.41
N THR A 42 2.00 -17.64 10.89
CA THR A 42 1.15 -18.61 11.58
C THR A 42 1.99 -19.38 12.60
N ILE A 43 1.70 -19.18 13.89
CA ILE A 43 2.33 -19.91 14.99
C ILE A 43 1.60 -21.23 15.24
N SER A 44 0.27 -21.20 15.21
CA SER A 44 -0.59 -22.38 15.27
C SER A 44 -1.89 -22.17 14.49
N SER A 45 -2.79 -23.16 14.48
CA SER A 45 -4.11 -23.00 13.86
C SER A 45 -4.92 -21.86 14.49
N ILE A 46 -4.79 -21.66 15.82
CA ILE A 46 -5.56 -20.70 16.62
C ILE A 46 -4.79 -19.42 16.96
N VAL A 47 -3.45 -19.43 16.93
CA VAL A 47 -2.60 -18.27 17.26
C VAL A 47 -1.88 -17.79 16.01
N LYS A 48 -2.07 -16.50 15.71
CA LYS A 48 -1.42 -15.77 14.62
C LYS A 48 -0.54 -14.68 15.18
N GLN A 49 0.60 -14.46 14.55
CA GLN A 49 1.45 -13.32 14.81
C GLN A 49 1.33 -12.37 13.61
N VAL A 50 0.88 -11.15 13.86
CA VAL A 50 0.54 -10.17 12.82
C VAL A 50 1.49 -8.99 12.93
N GLY A 51 2.33 -8.82 11.91
CA GLY A 51 3.19 -7.64 11.75
C GLY A 51 2.43 -6.55 11.02
N ILE A 52 2.49 -5.33 11.56
CA ILE A 52 1.70 -4.20 11.10
C ILE A 52 2.61 -2.99 10.89
N SER A 53 2.45 -2.32 9.75
CA SER A 53 3.04 -1.02 9.48
C SER A 53 1.96 0.00 9.12
N LEU A 54 2.09 1.23 9.60
CA LEU A 54 1.19 2.33 9.30
C LEU A 54 2.03 3.51 8.81
N ILE A 55 1.78 3.92 7.57
CA ILE A 55 2.32 5.16 7.02
C ILE A 55 1.22 6.21 7.10
N ASN A 56 1.44 7.26 7.89
CA ASN A 56 0.56 8.42 7.97
C ASN A 56 1.22 9.62 7.30
N PHE A 57 0.70 9.99 6.13
CA PHE A 57 1.25 11.11 5.34
C PHE A 57 0.98 12.47 5.97
N SER A 58 -0.06 12.60 6.81
CA SER A 58 -0.31 13.86 7.53
C SER A 58 0.68 14.07 8.69
N GLU A 59 1.17 12.97 9.28
CA GLU A 59 2.16 13.02 10.37
C GLU A 59 3.61 12.92 9.88
N ASN A 60 3.84 12.64 8.59
CA ASN A 60 5.14 12.25 8.04
C ASN A 60 5.83 11.14 8.86
N ALA A 61 5.03 10.20 9.35
CA ALA A 61 5.47 9.18 10.29
C ALA A 61 5.19 7.76 9.77
N ILE A 62 6.13 6.87 10.06
CA ILE A 62 5.97 5.43 9.88
C ILE A 62 5.94 4.82 11.28
N LYS A 63 4.88 4.08 11.59
CA LYS A 63 4.72 3.34 12.84
C LYS A 63 4.70 1.86 12.50
N VAL A 64 5.37 1.05 13.31
CA VAL A 64 5.37 -0.41 13.16
C VAL A 64 5.02 -1.04 14.50
N SER A 65 4.31 -2.15 14.46
CA SER A 65 3.92 -2.90 15.65
C SER A 65 3.71 -4.36 15.28
N GLU A 66 3.82 -5.22 16.29
CA GLU A 66 3.53 -6.63 16.16
C GLU A 66 2.47 -6.99 17.21
N ILE A 67 1.47 -7.77 16.80
CA ILE A 67 0.39 -8.21 17.69
C ILE A 67 0.18 -9.71 17.57
N SER A 68 -0.20 -10.35 18.68
CA SER A 68 -0.79 -11.67 18.63
C SER A 68 -2.28 -11.55 18.33
N ASP A 69 -2.79 -12.42 17.49
CA ASP A 69 -4.20 -12.46 17.09
C ASP A 69 -4.71 -13.90 17.08
N ASN A 70 -6.03 -14.04 17.07
CA ASN A 70 -6.67 -15.33 16.92
C ASN A 70 -6.88 -15.67 15.43
N GLU A 71 -7.44 -16.85 15.18
CA GLU A 71 -7.71 -17.32 13.81
C GLU A 71 -8.75 -16.49 13.04
N TYR A 72 -9.51 -15.63 13.71
CA TYR A 72 -10.51 -14.74 13.11
C TYR A 72 -9.97 -13.31 12.91
N PHE A 73 -8.74 -13.03 13.33
CA PHE A 73 -8.09 -11.73 13.20
C PHE A 73 -8.87 -10.57 13.87
N THR A 74 -9.49 -10.82 15.03
CA THR A 74 -10.34 -9.83 15.71
C THR A 74 -9.57 -8.61 16.20
N ASN A 75 -8.29 -8.77 16.58
CA ASN A 75 -7.47 -7.64 17.01
C ASN A 75 -7.09 -6.77 15.80
N LEU A 76 -6.74 -7.40 14.67
CA LEU A 76 -6.49 -6.70 13.40
C LEU A 76 -7.75 -5.96 12.91
N GLU A 77 -8.93 -6.59 12.97
CA GLU A 77 -10.21 -5.95 12.63
C GLU A 77 -10.43 -4.70 13.48
N SER A 78 -10.31 -4.85 14.80
CA SER A 78 -10.46 -3.74 15.75
C SER A 78 -9.49 -2.59 15.45
N LEU A 79 -8.24 -2.91 15.08
CA LEU A 79 -7.23 -1.93 14.75
C LEU A 79 -7.55 -1.21 13.43
N ILE A 80 -8.00 -1.94 12.41
CA ILE A 80 -8.41 -1.36 11.12
C ILE A 80 -9.54 -0.36 11.34
N LEU A 81 -10.56 -0.72 12.12
CA LEU A 81 -11.70 0.15 12.43
C LEU A 81 -11.28 1.43 13.18
N GLN A 82 -10.33 1.33 14.11
CA GLN A 82 -9.82 2.48 14.87
C GLN A 82 -8.93 3.40 14.03
N ILE A 83 -8.03 2.84 13.22
CA ILE A 83 -7.12 3.62 12.38
C ILE A 83 -7.89 4.26 11.20
N ASN A 84 -8.87 3.53 10.66
CA ASN A 84 -9.58 3.80 9.42
C ASN A 84 -8.62 4.15 8.26
N PRO A 85 -7.76 3.20 7.84
CA PRO A 85 -6.79 3.44 6.79
C PRO A 85 -7.46 3.64 5.42
N SER A 86 -6.80 4.38 4.53
CA SER A 86 -7.27 4.62 3.17
C SER A 86 -6.99 3.44 2.24
N ASN A 87 -5.95 2.66 2.53
CA ASN A 87 -5.57 1.48 1.77
C ASN A 87 -4.86 0.45 2.67
N CYS A 88 -4.99 -0.83 2.32
CA CYS A 88 -4.24 -1.93 2.94
C CYS A 88 -3.35 -2.63 1.90
N VAL A 89 -2.12 -2.92 2.29
CA VAL A 89 -1.18 -3.75 1.53
C VAL A 89 -0.97 -5.06 2.29
N LEU A 90 -1.36 -6.17 1.66
CA LEU A 90 -1.16 -7.50 2.23
C LEU A 90 0.06 -8.18 1.62
N ALA A 91 0.92 -8.68 2.50
CA ALA A 91 2.11 -9.46 2.21
C ALA A 91 1.90 -10.92 2.69
N ILE A 92 0.95 -11.63 2.06
CA ILE A 92 0.49 -12.96 2.49
C ILE A 92 0.34 -13.86 1.26
N PRO A 93 0.65 -15.17 1.34
CA PRO A 93 0.43 -16.10 0.23
C PRO A 93 -1.05 -16.16 -0.20
N LYS A 94 -1.31 -15.94 -1.50
CA LYS A 94 -2.65 -15.77 -2.09
C LYS A 94 -3.64 -16.89 -1.78
N ASP A 95 -3.16 -18.12 -1.67
CA ASP A 95 -4.02 -19.30 -1.52
C ASP A 95 -4.04 -19.84 -0.08
N SER A 96 -3.47 -19.10 0.88
CA SER A 96 -3.51 -19.48 2.28
C SER A 96 -4.91 -19.31 2.90
N LEU A 97 -5.21 -20.11 3.93
CA LEU A 97 -6.43 -19.94 4.73
C LEU A 97 -6.47 -18.56 5.40
N ASP A 98 -5.31 -18.09 5.87
CA ASP A 98 -5.15 -16.78 6.51
C ASP A 98 -5.49 -15.65 5.54
N TYR A 99 -5.07 -15.74 4.27
CA TYR A 99 -5.47 -14.80 3.23
C TYR A 99 -7.00 -14.69 3.09
N LYS A 100 -7.71 -15.83 3.03
CA LYS A 100 -9.18 -15.83 2.91
C LYS A 100 -9.86 -15.16 4.11
N ARG A 101 -9.35 -15.43 5.32
CA ARG A 101 -9.86 -14.85 6.57
C ARG A 101 -9.61 -13.35 6.65
N ILE A 102 -8.41 -12.90 6.29
CA ILE A 102 -8.06 -11.47 6.29
C ILE A 102 -8.82 -10.72 5.19
N ASN A 103 -9.03 -11.33 4.02
CA ASN A 103 -9.88 -10.74 3.00
C ASN A 103 -11.31 -10.54 3.47
N HIS A 104 -11.83 -11.47 4.27
CA HIS A 104 -13.14 -11.30 4.89
C HIS A 104 -13.14 -10.10 5.85
N VAL A 105 -12.17 -10.01 6.76
CA VAL A 105 -12.03 -8.87 7.70
C VAL A 105 -11.96 -7.53 6.97
N ILE A 106 -11.12 -7.44 5.93
CA ILE A 106 -10.98 -6.25 5.08
C ILE A 106 -12.29 -5.87 4.41
N SER A 107 -13.01 -6.86 3.88
CA SER A 107 -14.31 -6.64 3.25
C SER A 107 -15.35 -6.12 4.24
N VAL A 108 -15.37 -6.66 5.46
CA VAL A 108 -16.26 -6.19 6.55
C VAL A 108 -15.92 -4.76 6.96
N CYS A 109 -14.63 -4.42 7.01
CA CYS A 109 -14.15 -3.06 7.30
C CYS A 109 -14.34 -2.07 6.14
N ASN A 110 -14.87 -2.51 4.98
CA ASN A 110 -14.97 -1.71 3.76
C ASN A 110 -13.64 -1.04 3.33
N LEU A 111 -12.54 -1.75 3.54
CA LEU A 111 -11.19 -1.25 3.27
C LEU A 111 -10.74 -1.61 1.86
N LYS A 112 -10.28 -0.62 1.09
CA LYS A 112 -9.64 -0.86 -0.20
C LYS A 112 -8.29 -1.55 0.01
N THR A 113 -8.04 -2.62 -0.74
CA THR A 113 -6.83 -3.42 -0.59
C THR A 113 -6.08 -3.56 -1.89
N THR A 114 -4.77 -3.33 -1.83
CA THR A 114 -3.83 -3.57 -2.91
C THR A 114 -2.98 -4.77 -2.52
N PHE A 115 -3.09 -5.86 -3.27
CA PHE A 115 -2.37 -7.10 -2.92
C PHE A 115 -0.97 -7.09 -3.52
N LYS A 116 0.05 -7.33 -2.69
CA LYS A 116 1.40 -7.66 -3.14
C LYS A 116 1.74 -9.06 -2.62
N PHE A 117 1.50 -10.06 -3.45
CA PHE A 117 1.76 -11.46 -3.09
C PHE A 117 3.27 -11.67 -2.92
N ILE A 118 3.69 -11.97 -1.70
CA ILE A 118 5.04 -12.42 -1.39
C ILE A 118 5.11 -13.93 -1.62
N THR A 119 6.20 -14.42 -2.21
CA THR A 119 6.46 -15.86 -2.33
C THR A 119 7.19 -16.35 -1.08
N ASN A 120 6.89 -17.56 -0.60
CA ASN A 120 7.41 -18.10 0.67
C ASN A 120 8.95 -18.02 0.82
N LYS A 121 9.70 -17.99 -0.29
CA LYS A 121 11.16 -17.85 -0.29
C LYS A 121 11.68 -16.55 0.35
N GLU A 122 10.87 -15.50 0.43
CA GLU A 122 11.28 -14.19 0.97
C GLU A 122 11.03 -14.05 2.49
N ILE A 123 10.16 -14.89 3.06
CA ILE A 123 9.81 -14.82 4.50
C ILE A 123 10.81 -15.60 5.34
N ASP A 124 11.22 -16.79 4.89
CA ASP A 124 12.17 -17.66 5.62
C ASP A 124 13.60 -17.09 5.66
N THR A 125 13.94 -16.16 4.77
CA THR A 125 15.23 -15.44 4.78
C THR A 125 15.36 -14.38 5.87
N LEU A 126 14.27 -14.04 6.58
CA LEU A 126 14.28 -13.05 7.67
C LEU A 126 14.54 -13.66 9.05
N ASP A 127 14.33 -14.98 9.20
CA ASP A 127 14.58 -15.72 10.45
C ASP A 127 16.06 -16.20 10.56
N GLY A 128 16.95 -15.74 9.67
CA GLY A 128 18.33 -16.22 9.50
C GLY A 128 19.46 -15.22 9.80
N ILE A 129 19.24 -14.25 10.71
CA ILE A 129 20.29 -13.37 11.26
C ILE A 129 20.35 -13.55 12.77
#